data_AF-A0A7S1DHL9-F1
#
_entry.id   AF-A0A7S1DHL9-F1
#
_cell.length_a   1.000
_cell.length_b   1.000
_cell.length_c   1.000
_cell.angle_alpha   90.00
_cell.angle_beta   90.00
_cell.angle_gamma   90.00
#
_symmetry.space_group_name_H-M   'P 1'
#
loop_
_entity.id
_entity.type
_entity.pdbx_description
1 polymer ?
#
loop_
_entity_poly.entity_id
_entity_poly.type
_entity_poly.pdbx_seq_one_letter_code
_entity_poly.pdbx_strand_id
1 'polypeptide(L)'
;RGPPSPPPPTRQAAGLHRSLCAQQQPAVEGIPSGPWGTYLAAMAGCGAALGPCLDGYHSAFGVLKYTNPIPIGLGGVKFLETDWWVPPMFSLAAVILAVSYPVLDSLFGVEVAKRSPSGPWILSCIAYFCFQYWSSGLLFSQGASLPTINLSLAVTAVACVALFDRTPTGLVMAIVTGVAGPLVELGLLLGWPEVTGSKLYSYSQPDFAGAIPLWIAWVYACGAPAVGNLGRG
;
A
#
# COMPACT_ATOMS: atom_id res chain seq x y z
N ARG A 1 72.64 -24.77 7.32
CA ARG A 1 71.63 -25.31 6.38
C ARG A 1 70.27 -24.82 6.86
N GLY A 2 69.71 -23.81 6.21
CA GLY A 2 68.42 -23.22 6.62
C GLY A 2 67.24 -24.12 6.24
N PRO A 3 66.08 -23.99 6.90
CA PRO A 3 64.89 -24.78 6.59
C PRO A 3 64.36 -24.44 5.19
N PRO A 4 63.76 -25.42 4.48
CA PRO A 4 63.21 -25.19 3.15
C PRO A 4 62.00 -24.26 3.20
N SER A 5 61.91 -23.36 2.23
CA SER A 5 60.77 -22.45 2.04
C SER A 5 59.49 -23.21 1.67
N PRO A 6 58.32 -22.78 2.14
CA PRO A 6 57.05 -23.43 1.86
C PRO A 6 56.68 -23.31 0.36
N PRO A 7 55.95 -24.30 -0.19
CA PRO A 7 55.52 -24.27 -1.58
C PRO A 7 54.49 -23.16 -1.84
N PRO A 8 54.46 -22.60 -3.07
CA PRO A 8 53.48 -21.59 -3.43
C PRO A 8 52.05 -22.16 -3.43
N PRO A 9 51.04 -21.37 -3.05
CA PRO A 9 49.66 -21.82 -3.05
C PRO A 9 49.21 -22.22 -4.46
N THR A 10 48.63 -23.42 -4.56
CA THR A 10 48.09 -24.00 -5.80
C THR A 10 46.97 -23.14 -6.37
N ARG A 11 47.02 -22.83 -7.67
CA ARG A 11 46.01 -22.07 -8.44
C ARG A 11 44.56 -22.60 -8.30
N GLN A 12 44.37 -23.83 -7.81
CA GLN A 12 43.05 -24.43 -7.57
C GLN A 12 42.27 -23.76 -6.43
N ALA A 13 42.92 -23.29 -5.36
CA ALA A 13 42.23 -22.68 -4.22
C ALA A 13 41.60 -21.31 -4.57
N ALA A 14 42.26 -20.53 -5.44
CA ALA A 14 41.74 -19.25 -5.92
C ALA A 14 40.55 -19.40 -6.89
N GLY A 15 40.48 -20.50 -7.65
CA GLY A 15 39.36 -20.82 -8.55
C GLY A 15 38.10 -21.23 -7.80
N LEU A 16 38.24 -22.05 -6.76
CA LEU A 16 37.13 -22.46 -5.89
C LEU A 16 36.55 -21.27 -5.11
N HIS A 17 37.40 -20.36 -4.61
CA HIS A 17 36.92 -19.18 -3.88
C HIS A 17 36.17 -18.17 -4.79
N ARG A 18 36.58 -18.05 -6.07
CA ARG A 18 35.84 -17.25 -7.07
C ARG A 18 34.51 -17.90 -7.48
N SER A 19 34.47 -19.24 -7.59
CA SER A 19 33.25 -19.97 -7.92
C SER A 19 32.19 -19.90 -6.81
N LEU A 20 32.63 -19.87 -5.54
CA LEU A 20 31.73 -19.75 -4.39
C LEU A 20 31.19 -18.33 -4.20
N CYS A 21 32.01 -17.28 -4.41
CA CYS A 21 31.51 -15.90 -4.39
C CYS A 21 30.59 -15.57 -5.58
N ALA A 22 30.78 -16.19 -6.74
CA ALA A 22 29.89 -16.00 -7.90
C ALA A 22 28.55 -16.76 -7.78
N GLN A 23 28.46 -17.75 -6.88
CA GLN A 23 27.22 -18.50 -6.61
C GLN A 23 26.37 -17.91 -5.47
N GLN A 24 26.75 -16.75 -4.90
CA GLN A 24 26.08 -16.15 -3.74
C GLN A 24 25.73 -14.67 -3.93
N GLN A 25 25.38 -14.26 -5.14
CA GLN A 25 24.39 -13.20 -5.25
C GLN A 25 23.05 -13.88 -5.44
N PRO A 26 22.25 -14.08 -4.38
CA PRO A 26 20.87 -14.44 -4.61
C PRO A 26 20.30 -13.32 -5.47
N ALA A 27 19.79 -13.66 -6.65
CA ALA A 27 18.83 -12.80 -7.29
C ALA A 27 17.85 -12.36 -6.20
N VAL A 28 17.47 -11.08 -6.17
CA VAL A 28 16.45 -10.61 -5.23
C VAL A 28 15.14 -11.29 -5.63
N GLU A 29 14.95 -12.52 -5.18
CA GLU A 29 13.77 -13.34 -5.38
C GLU A 29 12.58 -12.56 -4.80
N GLY A 30 11.53 -12.36 -5.61
CA GLY A 30 10.42 -11.45 -5.30
C GLY A 30 10.43 -10.17 -6.14
N ILE A 31 11.50 -9.89 -6.89
CA ILE A 31 11.48 -8.92 -7.99
C ILE A 31 11.00 -9.63 -9.26
N PRO A 32 9.99 -9.11 -9.99
CA PRO A 32 9.53 -9.69 -11.25
C PRO A 32 10.71 -9.87 -12.21
N SER A 33 10.93 -11.12 -12.67
CA SER A 33 11.98 -11.45 -13.64
C SER A 33 11.63 -11.06 -15.09
N GLY A 34 10.43 -10.51 -15.29
CA GLY A 34 9.92 -10.02 -16.57
C GLY A 34 10.07 -8.51 -16.75
N PRO A 35 9.49 -7.93 -17.82
CA PRO A 35 9.50 -6.50 -18.03
C PRO A 35 8.74 -5.80 -16.91
N TRP A 36 9.47 -5.08 -16.06
CA TRP A 36 8.91 -4.26 -14.97
C TRP A 36 7.76 -3.37 -15.44
N GLY A 37 7.82 -2.87 -16.69
CA GLY A 37 6.75 -2.06 -17.28
C GLY A 37 5.38 -2.74 -17.24
N THR A 38 5.28 -4.04 -17.58
CA THR A 38 4.00 -4.77 -17.57
C THR A 38 3.49 -4.97 -16.15
N TYR A 39 4.38 -5.32 -15.23
CA TYR A 39 4.04 -5.49 -13.82
C TYR A 39 3.55 -4.16 -13.20
N LEU A 40 4.29 -3.08 -13.38
CA LEU A 40 3.90 -1.76 -12.86
C LEU A 40 2.61 -1.24 -13.51
N ALA A 41 2.41 -1.50 -14.81
CA ALA A 41 1.16 -1.17 -15.48
C ALA A 41 -0.03 -1.97 -14.93
N ALA A 42 0.16 -3.25 -14.60
CA ALA A 42 -0.86 -4.06 -13.95
C ALA A 42 -1.19 -3.53 -12.55
N MET A 43 -0.17 -3.18 -11.75
CA MET A 43 -0.36 -2.61 -10.42
C MET A 43 -1.05 -1.25 -10.47
N ALA A 44 -0.68 -0.38 -11.42
CA ALA A 44 -1.38 0.86 -11.66
C ALA A 44 -2.85 0.60 -12.03
N GLY A 45 -3.12 -0.32 -12.97
CA GLY A 45 -4.46 -0.71 -13.37
C GLY A 45 -5.31 -1.21 -12.20
N CYS A 46 -4.75 -2.08 -11.34
CA CYS A 46 -5.42 -2.54 -10.12
C CYS A 46 -5.74 -1.38 -9.17
N GLY A 47 -4.81 -0.44 -8.95
CA GLY A 47 -5.03 0.76 -8.14
C GLY A 47 -6.12 1.66 -8.71
N ALA A 48 -6.05 1.99 -10.01
CA ALA A 48 -7.06 2.80 -10.70
C ALA A 48 -8.45 2.17 -10.74
N ALA A 49 -8.55 0.83 -10.69
CA ALA A 49 -9.84 0.16 -10.65
C ALA A 49 -10.40 0.05 -9.23
N LEU A 50 -9.60 -0.46 -8.28
CA LEU A 50 -10.07 -0.73 -6.91
C LEU A 50 -10.23 0.54 -6.09
N GLY A 51 -9.29 1.48 -6.21
CA GLY A 51 -9.26 2.72 -5.42
C GLY A 51 -10.55 3.53 -5.52
N PRO A 52 -10.99 3.93 -6.73
CA PRO A 52 -12.27 4.61 -6.92
C PRO A 52 -13.45 3.81 -6.39
N CYS A 53 -13.47 2.48 -6.54
CA CYS A 53 -14.57 1.67 -5.99
C CYS A 53 -14.68 1.81 -4.46
N LEU A 54 -13.54 1.79 -3.75
CA LEU A 54 -13.51 1.92 -2.30
C LEU A 54 -13.86 3.33 -1.84
N ASP A 55 -13.24 4.33 -2.46
CA ASP A 55 -13.52 5.74 -2.18
C ASP A 55 -14.98 6.13 -2.50
N GLY A 56 -15.55 5.47 -3.51
CA GLY A 56 -16.96 5.51 -3.81
C GLY A 56 -17.87 5.16 -2.64
N TYR A 57 -17.47 4.25 -1.76
CA TYR A 57 -18.21 3.97 -0.54
C TYR A 57 -18.22 5.17 0.40
N HIS A 58 -17.10 5.88 0.56
CA HIS A 58 -17.06 7.09 1.38
C HIS A 58 -17.97 8.18 0.83
N SER A 59 -18.01 8.35 -0.50
CA SER A 59 -18.99 9.25 -1.14
C SER A 59 -20.43 8.78 -0.90
N ALA A 60 -20.72 7.49 -1.07
CA ALA A 60 -22.06 6.92 -0.89
C ALA A 60 -22.57 6.99 0.56
N PHE A 61 -21.69 6.84 1.54
CA PHE A 61 -21.98 6.98 2.97
C PHE A 61 -21.94 8.44 3.46
N GLY A 62 -21.63 9.39 2.57
CA GLY A 62 -21.56 10.81 2.90
C GLY A 62 -20.37 11.20 3.78
N VAL A 63 -19.33 10.36 3.85
CA VAL A 63 -18.06 10.66 4.54
C VAL A 63 -17.40 11.88 3.91
N LEU A 64 -17.36 11.92 2.58
CA LEU A 64 -16.78 13.01 1.80
C LEU A 64 -17.67 13.38 0.61
N LYS A 65 -17.39 14.54 0.02
CA LYS A 65 -18.09 15.06 -1.16
C LYS A 65 -17.09 15.67 -2.14
N TYR A 66 -17.10 15.18 -3.37
CA TYR A 66 -16.35 15.78 -4.48
C TYR A 66 -16.93 17.12 -4.90
N THR A 67 -16.08 18.03 -5.34
CA THR A 67 -16.52 19.31 -5.92
C THR A 67 -17.07 19.13 -7.33
N ASN A 68 -16.48 18.23 -8.12
CA ASN A 68 -16.92 17.92 -9.47
C ASN A 68 -17.14 16.40 -9.63
N PRO A 69 -18.18 15.83 -8.98
CA PRO A 69 -18.38 14.39 -8.97
C PRO A 69 -18.67 13.84 -10.37
N ILE A 70 -18.02 12.73 -10.70
CA ILE A 70 -18.27 11.91 -11.87
C ILE A 70 -19.09 10.69 -11.42
N PRO A 71 -20.42 10.66 -11.68
CA PRO A 71 -21.22 9.49 -11.39
C PRO A 71 -20.95 8.39 -12.42
N ILE A 72 -20.66 7.19 -11.95
CA ILE A 72 -20.52 5.98 -12.75
C ILE A 72 -21.76 5.11 -12.50
N GLY A 73 -22.47 4.77 -13.57
CA GLY A 73 -23.75 4.08 -13.51
C GLY A 73 -24.14 3.43 -14.83
N LEU A 74 -25.13 2.55 -14.79
CA LEU A 74 -25.71 1.90 -15.98
C LEU A 74 -27.24 1.94 -15.88
N GLY A 75 -27.91 2.30 -16.97
CA GLY A 75 -29.37 2.29 -17.03
C GLY A 75 -30.06 3.25 -16.05
N GLY A 76 -29.42 4.38 -15.71
CA GLY A 76 -29.93 5.35 -14.75
C GLY A 76 -29.66 5.00 -13.28
N VAL A 77 -29.07 3.84 -12.98
CA VAL A 77 -28.64 3.46 -11.64
C VAL A 77 -27.19 3.90 -11.43
N LYS A 78 -26.96 4.71 -10.40
CA LYS A 78 -25.62 5.15 -9.99
C LYS A 78 -24.99 4.09 -9.07
N PHE A 79 -23.82 3.57 -9.46
CA PHE A 79 -23.07 2.59 -8.68
C PHE A 79 -21.94 3.22 -7.87
N LEU A 80 -21.28 4.22 -8.44
CA LEU A 80 -20.06 4.80 -7.92
C LEU A 80 -20.06 6.31 -8.18
N GLU A 81 -19.47 7.08 -7.27
CA GLU A 81 -19.09 8.48 -7.48
C GLU A 81 -17.59 8.60 -7.26
N THR A 82 -16.90 9.28 -8.17
CA THR A 82 -15.46 9.54 -8.07
C THR A 82 -15.14 10.88 -8.76
N ASP A 83 -13.87 11.20 -8.95
CA ASP A 83 -13.41 12.39 -9.68
C ASP A 83 -12.21 12.02 -10.58
N TRP A 84 -11.88 12.84 -11.58
CA TRP A 84 -10.93 12.50 -12.64
C TRP A 84 -9.50 12.23 -12.13
N TRP A 85 -9.12 12.84 -11.02
CA TRP A 85 -7.78 12.73 -10.42
C TRP A 85 -7.65 11.55 -9.46
N VAL A 86 -8.77 10.94 -9.04
CA VAL A 86 -8.80 9.87 -8.04
C VAL A 86 -8.18 8.58 -8.59
N PRO A 87 -8.56 8.05 -9.77
CA PRO A 87 -7.90 6.86 -10.31
C PRO A 87 -6.38 7.00 -10.53
N PRO A 88 -5.86 8.13 -11.08
CA PRO A 88 -4.42 8.36 -11.16
C PRO A 88 -3.70 8.36 -9.80
N MET A 89 -4.29 8.95 -8.76
CA MET A 89 -3.71 8.95 -7.42
C MET A 89 -3.61 7.54 -6.82
N PHE A 90 -4.67 6.74 -6.95
CA PHE A 90 -4.65 5.34 -6.49
C PHE A 90 -3.74 4.45 -7.34
N SER A 91 -3.60 4.69 -8.65
CA SER A 91 -2.57 4.05 -9.48
C SER A 91 -1.17 4.30 -8.94
N LEU A 92 -0.86 5.57 -8.65
CA LEU A 92 0.46 5.95 -8.15
C LEU A 92 0.74 5.30 -6.78
N ALA A 93 -0.22 5.32 -5.86
CA ALA A 93 -0.09 4.66 -4.57
C ALA A 93 0.15 3.15 -4.71
N ALA A 94 -0.57 2.49 -5.62
CA ALA A 94 -0.39 1.06 -5.88
C ALA A 94 1.01 0.74 -6.41
N VAL A 95 1.51 1.54 -7.37
CA VAL A 95 2.88 1.41 -7.89
C VAL A 95 3.93 1.63 -6.79
N ILE A 96 3.76 2.66 -5.97
CA ILE A 96 4.68 2.95 -4.86
C ILE A 96 4.77 1.74 -3.91
N LEU A 97 3.63 1.19 -3.49
CA LEU A 97 3.60 0.03 -2.60
C LEU A 97 4.16 -1.23 -3.27
N ALA A 98 3.81 -1.45 -4.53
CA ALA A 98 4.30 -2.57 -5.34
C ALA A 98 5.82 -2.62 -5.48
N VAL A 99 6.48 -1.47 -5.51
CA VAL A 99 7.94 -1.35 -5.56
C VAL A 99 8.55 -1.36 -4.15
N SER A 100 7.95 -0.64 -3.21
CA SER A 100 8.50 -0.45 -1.87
C SER A 100 8.63 -1.77 -1.11
N TYR A 101 7.65 -2.67 -1.26
CA TYR A 101 7.63 -3.93 -0.52
C TYR A 101 8.80 -4.86 -0.88
N PRO A 102 9.01 -5.24 -2.16
CA PRO A 102 10.17 -6.06 -2.54
C PRO A 102 11.52 -5.41 -2.21
N VAL A 103 11.63 -4.09 -2.37
CA VAL A 103 12.87 -3.35 -2.05
C VAL A 103 13.17 -3.41 -0.55
N LEU A 104 12.18 -3.09 0.29
CA LEU A 104 12.34 -3.12 1.74
C LEU A 104 12.52 -4.54 2.27
N ASP A 105 11.86 -5.54 1.69
CA ASP A 105 12.08 -6.95 2.02
C ASP A 105 13.54 -7.35 1.79
N SER A 106 14.12 -6.91 0.67
CA SER A 106 15.54 -7.12 0.39
C SER A 106 16.45 -6.40 1.37
N LEU A 107 16.11 -5.17 1.78
CA LEU A 107 16.91 -4.38 2.72
C LEU A 107 16.83 -4.91 4.16
N PHE A 108 15.67 -5.42 4.57
CA PHE A 108 15.45 -5.99 5.90
C PHE A 108 15.78 -7.48 5.98
N GLY A 109 16.17 -8.12 4.88
CA GLY A 109 16.50 -9.54 4.85
C GLY A 109 15.30 -10.43 5.21
N VAL A 110 14.10 -10.06 4.74
CA VAL A 110 12.87 -10.82 5.00
C VAL A 110 12.96 -12.20 4.37
N GLU A 111 12.62 -13.23 5.16
CA GLU A 111 12.63 -14.63 4.72
C GLU A 111 11.77 -14.85 3.47
N VAL A 112 12.26 -15.68 2.54
CA VAL A 112 11.61 -15.95 1.24
C VAL A 112 10.14 -16.38 1.41
N ALA A 113 9.88 -17.26 2.37
CA ALA A 113 8.54 -17.76 2.64
C ALA A 113 7.53 -16.66 3.04
N LYS A 114 8.00 -15.55 3.62
CA LYS A 114 7.14 -14.43 4.05
C LYS A 114 6.93 -13.37 2.96
N ARG A 115 7.84 -13.29 1.97
CA ARG A 115 7.73 -12.38 0.82
C ARG A 115 7.08 -13.01 -0.42
N SER A 116 6.55 -14.24 -0.31
CA SER A 116 5.88 -14.93 -1.41
C SER A 116 4.49 -15.43 -0.98
N PRO A 117 3.55 -14.53 -0.65
CA PRO A 117 2.20 -14.91 -0.28
C PRO A 117 1.47 -15.56 -1.45
N SER A 118 0.58 -16.52 -1.16
CA SER A 118 -0.22 -17.17 -2.19
C SER A 118 -1.34 -16.24 -2.69
N GLY A 119 -1.78 -16.43 -3.95
CA GLY A 119 -2.89 -15.67 -4.52
C GLY A 119 -4.15 -15.61 -3.63
N PRO A 120 -4.65 -16.75 -3.08
CA PRO A 120 -5.79 -16.72 -2.15
C PRO A 120 -5.54 -15.90 -0.89
N TRP A 121 -4.31 -15.89 -0.36
CA TRP A 121 -3.94 -15.08 0.80
C TRP A 121 -3.96 -13.59 0.50
N ILE A 122 -3.40 -13.20 -0.65
CA ILE A 122 -3.42 -11.82 -1.16
C ILE A 122 -4.87 -11.35 -1.32
N LEU A 123 -5.71 -12.14 -1.99
CA LEU A 123 -7.13 -11.81 -2.19
C LEU A 123 -7.89 -11.72 -0.87
N SER A 124 -7.57 -12.56 0.12
CA SER A 124 -8.15 -12.48 1.46
C SER A 124 -7.74 -11.19 2.19
N CYS A 125 -6.49 -10.76 2.06
CA CYS A 125 -6.00 -9.50 2.61
C CYS A 125 -6.67 -8.30 1.94
N ILE A 126 -6.83 -8.33 0.60
CA ILE A 126 -7.56 -7.29 -0.15
C ILE A 126 -9.02 -7.25 0.30
N ALA A 127 -9.68 -8.41 0.41
CA ALA A 127 -11.06 -8.47 0.89
C ALA A 127 -11.22 -7.91 2.31
N TYR A 128 -10.27 -8.19 3.21
CA TYR A 128 -10.24 -7.62 4.56
C TYR A 128 -10.11 -6.09 4.53
N PHE A 129 -9.22 -5.56 3.69
CA PHE A 129 -9.09 -4.11 3.50
C PHE A 129 -10.36 -3.48 2.94
N CYS A 130 -10.97 -4.08 1.91
CA CYS A 130 -12.25 -3.63 1.35
C CYS A 130 -13.35 -3.61 2.43
N PHE A 131 -13.42 -4.65 3.26
CA PHE A 131 -14.36 -4.72 4.38
C PHE A 131 -14.11 -3.59 5.38
N GLN A 132 -12.84 -3.34 5.76
CA GLN A 132 -12.51 -2.26 6.67
C GLN A 132 -12.90 -0.89 6.08
N TYR A 133 -12.55 -0.64 4.83
CA TYR A 133 -12.88 0.60 4.12
C TYR A 133 -14.39 0.82 4.08
N TRP A 134 -15.16 -0.20 3.69
CA TRP A 134 -16.63 -0.14 3.71
C TRP A 134 -17.19 0.09 5.12
N SER A 135 -16.65 -0.61 6.12
CA SER A 135 -17.09 -0.48 7.51
C SER A 135 -16.85 0.91 8.09
N SER A 136 -15.79 1.61 7.67
CA SER A 136 -15.51 2.98 8.10
C SER A 136 -16.64 3.94 7.65
N GLY A 137 -17.08 3.82 6.40
CA GLY A 137 -18.21 4.58 5.89
C GLY A 137 -19.53 4.19 6.55
N LEU A 138 -19.76 2.88 6.78
CA LEU A 138 -20.95 2.42 7.51
C LEU A 138 -21.01 3.04 8.90
N LEU A 139 -19.95 2.91 9.71
CA LEU A 139 -19.89 3.45 11.07
C LEU A 139 -20.15 4.96 11.09
N PHE A 140 -19.55 5.68 10.14
CA PHE A 140 -19.80 7.11 9.94
C PHE A 140 -21.29 7.40 9.66
N SER A 141 -21.88 6.70 8.69
CA SER A 141 -23.29 6.91 8.29
C SER A 141 -24.29 6.57 9.39
N GLN A 142 -23.94 5.66 10.31
CA GLN A 142 -24.75 5.31 11.47
C GLN A 142 -24.57 6.31 12.64
N GLY A 143 -23.76 7.35 12.48
CA GLY A 143 -23.49 8.33 13.52
C GLY A 143 -22.69 7.76 14.69
N ALA A 144 -21.86 6.74 14.47
CA ALA A 144 -20.98 6.23 15.49
C ALA A 144 -20.04 7.33 16.00
N SER A 145 -19.76 7.33 17.30
CA SER A 145 -18.88 8.34 17.89
C SER A 145 -17.45 8.26 17.33
N LEU A 146 -16.76 9.39 17.20
CA LEU A 146 -15.37 9.43 16.68
C LEU A 146 -14.42 8.46 17.42
N PRO A 147 -14.46 8.31 18.76
CA PRO A 147 -13.65 7.30 19.45
C PRO A 147 -13.99 5.87 19.01
N THR A 148 -15.27 5.56 18.80
CA THR A 148 -15.71 4.24 18.32
C THR A 148 -15.16 3.94 16.93
N ILE A 149 -15.25 4.92 16.01
CA ILE A 149 -14.70 4.77 14.65
C ILE A 149 -13.18 4.58 14.72
N ASN A 150 -12.47 5.46 15.41
CA ASN A 150 -11.02 5.38 15.56
C ASN A 150 -10.57 4.04 16.14
N LEU A 151 -11.16 3.59 17.25
CA LEU A 151 -10.77 2.33 17.89
C LEU A 151 -11.08 1.13 17.00
N SER A 152 -12.24 1.11 16.33
CA SER A 152 -12.62 0.02 15.45
C SER A 152 -11.66 -0.09 14.26
N LEU A 153 -11.31 1.04 13.64
CA LEU A 153 -10.39 1.05 12.50
C LEU A 153 -8.95 0.78 12.93
N ALA A 154 -8.52 1.27 14.10
CA ALA A 154 -7.19 0.98 14.64
C ALA A 154 -7.01 -0.52 14.92
N VAL A 155 -7.97 -1.15 15.61
CA VAL A 155 -7.94 -2.58 15.91
C VAL A 155 -7.90 -3.41 14.63
N THR A 156 -8.73 -3.06 13.64
CA THR A 156 -8.77 -3.79 12.38
C THR A 156 -7.52 -3.55 11.52
N ALA A 157 -6.94 -2.35 11.52
CA ALA A 157 -5.67 -2.09 10.85
C ALA A 157 -4.51 -2.88 11.48
N VAL A 158 -4.41 -2.90 12.81
CA VAL A 158 -3.42 -3.72 13.53
C VAL A 158 -3.64 -5.20 13.25
N ALA A 159 -4.89 -5.67 13.26
CA ALA A 159 -5.21 -7.04 12.91
C ALA A 159 -4.84 -7.36 11.46
N CYS A 160 -5.01 -6.43 10.52
CA CYS A 160 -4.63 -6.64 9.12
C CYS A 160 -3.12 -6.94 9.00
N VAL A 161 -2.27 -6.10 9.59
CA VAL A 161 -0.83 -6.33 9.63
C VAL A 161 -0.51 -7.64 10.37
N ALA A 162 -1.05 -7.82 11.58
CA ALA A 162 -0.75 -8.98 12.41
C ALA A 162 -1.25 -10.31 11.84
N LEU A 163 -2.27 -10.31 10.97
CA LEU A 163 -2.77 -11.50 10.31
C LEU A 163 -2.06 -11.72 8.99
N PHE A 164 -2.07 -10.73 8.09
CA PHE A 164 -1.70 -10.90 6.70
C PHE A 164 -0.25 -10.55 6.38
N ASP A 165 0.43 -9.79 7.23
CA ASP A 165 1.81 -9.36 6.98
C ASP A 165 2.62 -9.17 8.27
N ARG A 166 3.21 -10.27 8.75
CA ARG A 166 4.05 -10.30 9.96
C ARG A 166 5.53 -9.97 9.66
N THR A 167 5.79 -9.16 8.64
CA THR A 167 7.15 -8.74 8.28
C THR A 167 7.48 -7.35 8.85
N PRO A 168 8.76 -7.04 9.09
CA PRO A 168 9.18 -5.67 9.41
C PRO A 168 8.76 -4.67 8.32
N THR A 169 8.84 -5.07 7.05
CA THR A 169 8.37 -4.28 5.90
C THR A 169 6.89 -3.93 6.02
N GLY A 170 6.03 -4.91 6.31
CA GLY A 170 4.59 -4.69 6.47
C GLY A 170 4.28 -3.70 7.58
N LEU A 171 4.93 -3.84 8.73
CA LEU A 171 4.77 -2.91 9.85
C LEU A 171 5.24 -1.49 9.49
N VAL A 172 6.44 -1.36 8.92
CA VAL A 172 6.99 -0.06 8.52
C VAL A 172 6.09 0.61 7.48
N MET A 173 5.64 -0.13 6.47
CA MET A 173 4.81 0.42 5.42
C MET A 173 3.40 0.74 5.88
N ALA A 174 2.83 0.01 6.84
CA ALA A 174 1.57 0.39 7.48
C ALA A 174 1.69 1.72 8.23
N ILE A 175 2.80 1.95 8.94
CA ILE A 175 3.07 3.23 9.61
C ILE A 175 3.27 4.34 8.58
N VAL A 176 4.13 4.11 7.58
CA VAL A 176 4.44 5.11 6.55
C VAL A 176 3.20 5.52 5.78
N THR A 177 2.38 4.57 5.31
CA THR A 177 1.13 4.90 4.61
C THR A 177 0.11 5.55 5.52
N GLY A 178 -0.04 5.07 6.75
CA GLY A 178 -0.94 5.65 7.75
C GLY A 178 -0.61 7.10 8.10
N VAL A 179 0.62 7.55 7.85
CA VAL A 179 1.04 8.96 8.01
C VAL A 179 1.02 9.70 6.66
N ALA A 180 1.64 9.14 5.63
CA ALA A 180 1.82 9.79 4.34
C ALA A 180 0.49 10.01 3.59
N GLY A 181 -0.44 9.06 3.68
CA GLY A 181 -1.79 9.20 3.08
C GLY A 181 -2.52 10.43 3.62
N PRO A 182 -2.72 10.54 4.95
CA PRO A 182 -3.29 11.75 5.56
C PRO A 182 -2.53 13.04 5.22
N LEU A 183 -1.20 13.01 5.15
CA LEU A 183 -0.42 14.20 4.76
C LEU A 183 -0.68 14.62 3.31
N VAL A 184 -0.81 13.66 2.39
CA VAL A 184 -1.20 13.94 1.00
C VAL A 184 -2.61 14.54 0.97
N GLU A 185 -3.56 13.99 1.72
CA GLU A 185 -4.91 14.55 1.81
C GLU A 185 -4.92 15.99 2.37
N LEU A 186 -4.14 16.27 3.41
CA LEU A 186 -3.96 17.64 3.91
C LEU A 186 -3.41 18.57 2.82
N GLY A 187 -2.45 18.10 2.02
CA GLY A 187 -1.96 18.84 0.85
C GLY A 187 -3.07 19.13 -0.17
N LEU A 188 -3.94 18.16 -0.46
CA LEU A 188 -5.07 18.32 -1.38
C LEU A 188 -6.21 19.21 -0.82
N LEU A 189 -6.40 19.24 0.49
CA LEU A 189 -7.50 19.98 1.12
C LEU A 189 -7.13 21.39 1.57
N LEU A 190 -5.88 21.60 1.95
CA LEU A 190 -5.36 22.87 2.45
C LEU A 190 -4.43 23.55 1.44
N GLY A 191 -3.58 22.80 0.74
CA GLY A 191 -2.60 23.37 -0.19
C GLY A 191 -3.16 23.60 -1.60
N TRP A 192 -3.90 22.64 -2.14
CA TRP A 192 -4.45 22.74 -3.49
C TRP A 192 -5.37 23.95 -3.71
N PRO A 193 -6.27 24.32 -2.78
CA PRO A 193 -7.12 25.50 -2.96
C PRO A 193 -6.31 26.81 -3.00
N GLU A 194 -5.20 26.91 -2.28
CA GLU A 194 -4.31 28.08 -2.31
C GLU A 194 -3.66 28.26 -3.68
N VAL A 195 -3.39 27.16 -4.39
CA VAL A 195 -2.76 27.18 -5.72
C VAL A 195 -3.78 27.35 -6.85
N THR A 196 -4.98 26.78 -6.71
CA THR A 196 -5.95 26.68 -7.82
C THR A 196 -7.21 27.50 -7.63
N GLY A 197 -7.44 28.05 -6.43
CA GLY A 197 -8.67 28.77 -6.08
C GLY A 197 -9.90 27.88 -5.90
N SER A 198 -9.76 26.55 -5.94
CA SER A 198 -10.88 25.62 -5.82
C SER A 198 -10.53 24.38 -5.00
N LYS A 199 -11.53 23.79 -4.33
CA LYS A 199 -11.38 22.51 -3.64
C LYS A 199 -11.60 21.37 -4.63
N LEU A 200 -10.91 20.25 -4.39
CA LEU A 200 -11.18 18.99 -5.11
C LEU A 200 -12.33 18.22 -4.46
N TYR A 201 -12.33 18.18 -3.13
CA TYR A 201 -13.36 17.52 -2.32
C TYR A 201 -13.37 18.10 -0.90
N SER A 202 -14.27 17.61 -0.05
CA SER A 202 -14.33 17.96 1.36
C SER A 202 -14.88 16.82 2.20
N TYR A 203 -14.38 16.66 3.42
CA TYR A 203 -14.97 15.76 4.41
C TYR A 203 -16.19 16.38 5.09
N SER A 204 -17.17 15.56 5.41
CA SER A 204 -18.40 15.98 6.09
C SER A 204 -18.20 16.28 7.57
N GLN A 205 -17.29 15.57 8.24
CA GLN A 205 -16.95 15.82 9.66
C GLN A 205 -15.44 15.66 9.90
N PRO A 206 -14.62 16.65 9.53
CA PRO A 206 -13.19 16.63 9.84
C PRO A 206 -12.94 16.89 11.34
N ASP A 207 -11.96 16.22 11.91
CA ASP A 207 -11.58 16.34 13.34
C ASP A 207 -10.07 16.57 13.55
N PHE A 208 -9.27 16.53 12.48
CA PHE A 208 -7.83 16.81 12.50
C PHE A 208 -7.48 17.93 11.52
N ALA A 209 -6.79 18.96 12.04
CA ALA A 209 -6.45 20.19 11.33
C ALA A 209 -7.65 20.90 10.65
N GLY A 210 -8.89 20.57 11.05
CA GLY A 210 -10.12 21.04 10.42
C GLY A 210 -10.33 20.56 8.97
N ALA A 211 -9.53 19.60 8.50
CA ALA A 211 -9.48 19.20 7.10
C ALA A 211 -9.83 17.72 6.88
N ILE A 212 -9.27 16.82 7.69
CA ILE A 212 -9.46 15.37 7.54
C ILE A 212 -10.01 14.74 8.82
N PRO A 213 -10.66 13.57 8.74
CA PRO A 213 -10.90 12.73 9.89
C PRO A 213 -9.64 11.93 10.27
N LEU A 214 -9.21 11.97 11.53
CA LEU A 214 -8.02 11.31 12.04
C LEU A 214 -8.04 9.79 11.78
N TRP A 215 -9.23 9.20 11.79
CA TRP A 215 -9.39 7.77 11.60
C TRP A 215 -9.01 7.29 10.19
N ILE A 216 -8.87 8.19 9.21
CA ILE A 216 -8.43 7.83 7.85
C ILE A 216 -7.00 7.27 7.84
N ALA A 217 -6.18 7.63 8.83
CA ALA A 217 -4.84 7.06 9.02
C ALA A 217 -4.88 5.53 9.13
N TRP A 218 -5.90 4.98 9.80
CA TRP A 218 -6.06 3.53 9.98
C TRP A 218 -6.51 2.83 8.70
N VAL A 219 -7.26 3.52 7.84
CA VAL A 219 -7.64 3.02 6.51
C VAL A 219 -6.41 2.89 5.64
N TYR A 220 -5.57 3.93 5.58
CA TYR A 220 -4.30 3.87 4.87
C TYR A 220 -3.36 2.78 5.41
N ALA A 221 -3.22 2.68 6.73
CA ALA A 221 -2.37 1.67 7.36
C ALA A 221 -2.82 0.24 7.02
N CYS A 222 -4.13 0.00 6.93
CA CYS A 222 -4.69 -1.30 6.53
C CYS A 222 -4.54 -1.59 5.03
N GLY A 223 -4.53 -0.55 4.19
CA GLY A 223 -4.30 -0.67 2.75
C GLY A 223 -2.88 -1.13 2.41
N ALA A 224 -1.90 -0.80 3.26
CA ALA A 224 -0.50 -1.17 3.04
C ALA A 224 -0.28 -2.67 2.82
N PRO A 225 -0.62 -3.58 3.75
CA PRO A 225 -0.41 -5.01 3.55
C PRO A 225 -1.26 -5.57 2.40
N ALA A 226 -2.45 -5.02 2.14
CA ALA A 226 -3.32 -5.48 1.05
C ALA A 226 -2.68 -5.25 -0.33
N VAL A 227 -2.19 -4.04 -0.58
CA VAL A 227 -1.59 -3.66 -1.87
C VAL A 227 -0.13 -4.11 -1.95
N GLY A 228 0.59 -4.06 -0.83
CA GLY A 228 1.97 -4.51 -0.74
C GLY A 228 2.14 -6.01 -0.96
N ASN A 229 1.26 -6.83 -0.39
CA ASN A 229 1.26 -8.28 -0.66
C ASN A 229 0.86 -8.60 -2.10
N LEU A 230 0.02 -7.79 -2.74
CA LEU A 230 -0.24 -7.93 -4.17
C LEU A 230 1.03 -7.67 -4.99
N GLY A 231 1.86 -6.71 -4.57
CA GLY A 231 3.15 -6.48 -5.22
C GLY A 231 4.24 -7.52 -4.94
N ARG A 232 4.05 -8.38 -3.93
CA ARG A 232 4.92 -9.52 -3.66
C ARG A 232 4.55 -10.77 -4.46
N GLY A 233 3.29 -10.87 -4.90
CA GLY A 233 2.69 -12.05 -5.50
C GLY A 233 2.73 -12.11 -7.01
#